data_AF-A0A9J7LCW1-F1
#
_entry.id   AF-A0A9J7LCW1-F1
#
_cell.length_a   1.000
_cell.length_b   1.000
_cell.length_c   1.000
_cell.angle_alpha   90.00
_cell.angle_beta   90.00
_cell.angle_gamma   90.00
#
_symmetry.space_group_name_H-M   'P 1'
#
loop_
_entity.id
_entity.type
_entity.pdbx_description
1 polymer ?
#
loop_
_entity_poly.entity_id
_entity_poly.type
_entity_poly.pdbx_seq_one_letter_code
_entity_poly.pdbx_strand_id
1 'polypeptide(L)'
;MDTVRECVCCHDLVELTDPPPVVVEDFDNGGRGVGVGPDQLKCITLDSEFHPICILRAALKTALLQRQNLGLENVREPLSYRILRLSAYRQFTCWVHKRRLGKGVRRVAPSCAVLRIRQEYPSPDGNYVGFLEADD
;
A
#
# COMPACT_ATOMS: atom_id res chain seq x y z
N MET A 1 0.36 15.27 8.57
CA MET A 1 -1.10 15.48 8.58
C MET A 1 -1.67 14.79 7.36
N ASP A 2 -2.80 14.10 7.52
CA ASP A 2 -3.52 13.55 6.37
C ASP A 2 -4.26 14.64 5.63
N THR A 3 -4.32 14.51 4.31
CA THR A 3 -5.13 15.39 3.50
C THR A 3 -6.58 14.88 3.53
N VAL A 4 -7.57 15.78 3.53
CA VAL A 4 -9.00 15.46 3.76
C VAL A 4 -9.53 14.30 2.90
N ARG A 5 -9.01 14.13 1.67
CA ARG A 5 -9.38 13.04 0.75
C ARG A 5 -8.79 11.66 1.08
N GLU A 6 -7.79 11.58 1.95
CA GLU A 6 -7.17 10.33 2.42
C GLU A 6 -7.83 9.81 3.72
N CYS A 7 -8.84 10.51 4.25
CA CYS A 7 -9.54 10.17 5.50
C CYS A 7 -10.57 9.04 5.34
N VAL A 8 -10.23 7.97 4.60
CA VAL A 8 -11.06 6.77 4.50
C VAL A 8 -10.56 5.73 5.51
N CYS A 9 -11.46 5.19 6.34
CA CYS A 9 -11.08 4.11 7.25
C CYS A 9 -10.80 2.83 6.46
N CYS A 10 -9.86 2.00 6.90
CA CYS A 10 -9.66 0.68 6.29
C CYS A 10 -10.90 -0.22 6.37
N HIS A 11 -11.80 0.04 7.33
CA HIS A 11 -13.06 -0.67 7.48
C HIS A 11 -14.16 -0.22 6.50
N ASP A 12 -13.95 0.90 5.80
CA ASP A 12 -14.89 1.40 4.80
C ASP A 12 -14.47 1.01 3.36
N LEU A 13 -13.31 0.39 3.21
CA LEU A 13 -12.82 -0.08 1.92
C LEU A 13 -13.32 -1.49 1.66
N VAL A 14 -14.28 -1.62 0.74
CA VAL A 14 -14.89 -2.89 0.31
C VAL A 14 -13.83 -3.94 -0.06
N GLU A 15 -12.73 -3.51 -0.68
CA GLU A 15 -11.61 -4.37 -1.07
C GLU A 15 -10.83 -4.97 0.12
N LEU A 16 -11.04 -4.42 1.32
CA LEU A 16 -10.45 -4.86 2.59
C LEU A 16 -11.46 -5.51 3.54
N THR A 17 -12.74 -5.51 3.20
CA THR A 17 -13.80 -6.07 4.06
C THR A 17 -14.49 -7.27 3.43
N ASP A 18 -14.52 -7.35 2.10
CA ASP A 18 -15.14 -8.48 1.42
C ASP A 18 -14.11 -9.62 1.26
N PRO A 19 -14.38 -10.82 1.82
CA PRO A 19 -13.55 -11.97 1.52
C PRO A 19 -13.61 -12.24 0.00
N PRO A 20 -12.47 -12.53 -0.65
CA PRO A 20 -12.48 -12.93 -2.05
C PRO A 20 -13.42 -14.14 -2.20
N PRO A 21 -14.15 -14.26 -3.32
CA PRO A 21 -14.92 -15.47 -3.58
C PRO A 21 -13.97 -16.67 -3.41
N VAL A 22 -14.38 -17.60 -2.54
CA VAL A 22 -13.65 -18.83 -2.23
C VAL A 22 -13.51 -19.68 -3.49
N VAL A 23 -12.51 -19.36 -4.32
CA VAL A 23 -11.96 -20.29 -5.28
C VAL A 23 -10.95 -21.13 -4.49
N VAL A 24 -11.44 -22.28 -4.06
CA VAL A 24 -10.60 -23.39 -3.62
C VAL A 24 -9.69 -23.79 -4.79
N GLU A 25 -8.46 -24.17 -4.44
CA GLU A 25 -7.30 -24.47 -5.31
C GLU A 25 -6.43 -23.26 -5.61
N ASP A 26 -5.38 -23.05 -4.80
CA ASP A 26 -4.03 -22.68 -5.29
C ASP A 26 -2.99 -22.71 -4.15
N PHE A 27 -1.89 -23.43 -4.41
CA PHE A 27 -0.90 -23.92 -3.46
C PHE A 27 0.13 -22.88 -2.94
N ASP A 28 0.07 -21.60 -3.35
CA ASP A 28 0.98 -20.54 -2.87
C ASP A 28 0.38 -19.12 -3.01
N ASN A 29 -0.86 -18.94 -2.52
CA ASN A 29 -1.55 -17.64 -2.56
C ASN A 29 -1.06 -16.70 -1.44
N GLY A 30 0.06 -16.02 -1.68
CA GLY A 30 0.66 -14.98 -0.82
C GLY A 30 -0.20 -13.72 -0.67
N GLY A 31 -1.31 -13.85 0.05
CA GLY A 31 -2.16 -12.74 0.46
C GLY A 31 -3.48 -13.26 1.01
N ARG A 32 -3.48 -13.62 2.30
CA ARG A 32 -4.75 -13.76 3.04
C ARG A 32 -5.39 -12.37 3.02
N GLY A 33 -6.49 -12.23 2.29
CA GLY A 33 -7.28 -11.00 2.34
C GLY A 33 -7.62 -10.73 3.80
N VAL A 34 -7.33 -9.52 4.27
CA VAL A 34 -7.78 -9.05 5.57
C VAL A 34 -9.30 -9.09 5.51
N GLY A 35 -9.93 -9.94 6.32
CA GLY A 35 -11.37 -10.20 6.21
C GLY A 35 -11.85 -11.28 7.16
N VAL A 36 -11.57 -11.10 8.46
CA VAL A 36 -12.35 -11.76 9.52
C VAL A 36 -13.68 -11.01 9.58
N GLY A 37 -14.80 -11.73 9.63
CA GLY A 37 -16.17 -11.21 9.48
C GLY A 37 -16.58 -9.99 10.33
N PRO A 38 -17.82 -9.52 10.16
CA PRO A 38 -18.29 -8.18 10.58
C PRO A 38 -18.10 -7.84 12.07
N ASP A 39 -17.94 -8.82 12.95
CA ASP A 39 -17.82 -8.61 14.40
C ASP A 39 -16.36 -8.62 14.93
N GLN A 40 -15.33 -8.69 14.06
CA GLN A 40 -13.93 -8.77 14.52
C GLN A 40 -12.91 -8.08 13.59
N LEU A 41 -13.32 -6.98 12.95
CA LEU A 41 -12.48 -6.19 12.06
C LEU A 41 -11.30 -5.54 12.81
N LYS A 42 -10.08 -6.06 12.59
CA LYS A 42 -8.83 -5.45 13.05
C LYS A 42 -8.30 -4.48 11.99
N CYS A 43 -7.71 -3.37 12.41
CA CYS A 43 -7.11 -2.39 11.49
C CYS A 43 -6.07 -3.06 10.59
N ILE A 44 -6.05 -2.71 9.29
CA ILE A 44 -5.11 -3.30 8.31
C ILE A 44 -3.64 -3.14 8.70
N THR A 45 -3.29 -2.09 9.45
CA THR A 45 -1.91 -1.89 9.92
C THR A 45 -1.47 -2.90 10.97
N LEU A 46 -2.41 -3.65 11.55
CA LEU A 46 -2.17 -4.75 12.49
C LEU A 46 -2.02 -6.10 11.77
N ASP A 47 -2.25 -6.15 10.47
CA ASP A 47 -2.04 -7.36 9.70
C ASP A 47 -0.55 -7.74 9.69
N SER A 48 -0.27 -9.04 9.83
CA SER A 48 1.11 -9.56 9.86
C SER A 48 1.88 -9.29 8.57
N GLU A 49 1.20 -9.13 7.44
CA GLU A 49 1.80 -8.85 6.12
C GLU A 49 2.03 -7.35 5.91
N PHE A 50 1.33 -6.47 6.63
CA PHE A 50 1.45 -5.02 6.44
C PHE A 50 2.89 -4.53 6.67
N HIS A 51 3.54 -4.97 7.76
CA HIS A 51 4.91 -4.57 8.05
C HIS A 51 5.91 -5.04 6.99
N PRO A 52 6.04 -6.35 6.67
CA PRO A 52 7.02 -6.81 5.70
C PRO A 52 6.78 -6.24 4.29
N ILE A 53 5.54 -5.92 3.91
CA ILE A 53 5.21 -5.39 2.58
C ILE A 53 5.39 -3.87 2.50
N CYS A 54 4.87 -3.13 3.48
CA CYS A 54 4.72 -1.66 3.37
C CYS A 54 5.75 -0.88 4.21
N ILE A 55 6.35 -1.49 5.23
CA ILE A 55 7.21 -0.80 6.20
C ILE A 55 8.66 -1.26 6.09
N LEU A 56 8.93 -2.55 5.85
CA LEU A 56 10.28 -3.07 5.85
C LEU A 56 11.12 -2.48 4.71
N ARG A 57 12.17 -1.71 5.06
CA ARG A 57 13.03 -1.02 4.09
C ARG A 57 13.66 -1.96 3.05
N ALA A 58 14.05 -3.17 3.45
CA ALA A 58 14.63 -4.16 2.55
C ALA A 58 13.62 -4.58 1.45
N ALA A 59 12.36 -4.83 1.81
CA ALA A 59 11.30 -5.18 0.86
C ALA A 59 10.96 -4.01 -0.09
N LEU A 60 10.91 -2.78 0.43
CA LEU A 60 10.69 -1.61 -0.41
C LEU A 60 11.85 -1.37 -1.39
N LYS A 61 13.09 -1.62 -0.96
CA LYS A 61 14.28 -1.54 -1.81
C LYS A 61 14.26 -2.61 -2.91
N THR A 62 13.93 -3.85 -2.60
CA THR A 62 13.83 -4.91 -3.62
C THR A 62 12.74 -4.59 -4.64
N ALA A 63 11.57 -4.11 -4.19
CA ALA A 63 10.51 -3.65 -5.08
C ALA A 63 10.95 -2.50 -6.01
N LEU A 64 11.72 -1.54 -5.51
CA LEU A 64 12.28 -0.45 -6.30
C LEU A 64 13.28 -0.96 -7.36
N LEU A 65 14.18 -1.88 -6.98
CA LEU A 65 15.13 -2.48 -7.91
C LEU A 65 14.43 -3.30 -9.00
N GLN A 66 13.39 -4.06 -8.66
CA GLN A 66 12.56 -4.75 -9.64
C GLN A 66 11.95 -3.78 -10.66
N ARG A 67 11.45 -2.63 -10.20
CA ARG A 67 10.92 -1.57 -11.10
C ARG A 67 12.01 -0.94 -11.95
N GLN A 68 13.20 -0.73 -11.40
CA GLN A 68 14.36 -0.22 -12.14
C GLN A 68 14.78 -1.18 -13.26
N ASN A 69 14.80 -2.49 -13.00
CA ASN A 69 15.12 -3.51 -14.00
C ASN A 69 14.13 -3.52 -15.17
N LEU A 70 12.87 -3.11 -14.92
CA LEU A 70 11.85 -2.93 -15.94
C LEU A 70 11.90 -1.55 -16.64
N GLY A 71 12.88 -0.71 -16.32
CA GLY A 71 13.00 0.66 -16.84
C GLY A 71 11.91 1.61 -16.33
N LEU A 72 11.20 1.27 -15.24
CA LEU A 72 10.07 2.04 -14.72
C LEU A 72 10.45 3.01 -13.60
N GLU A 73 11.70 3.00 -13.15
CA GLU A 73 12.19 3.80 -12.02
C GLU A 73 13.70 4.05 -12.18
N ASN A 74 14.20 5.21 -11.74
CA ASN A 74 15.64 5.45 -11.61
C ASN A 74 16.02 5.48 -10.13
N VAL A 75 16.52 4.35 -9.62
CA VAL A 75 16.85 4.19 -8.21
C VAL A 75 18.33 4.46 -8.01
N ARG A 76 18.65 5.40 -7.11
CA ARG A 76 20.02 5.75 -6.72
C ARG A 76 20.14 5.75 -5.21
N GLU A 77 21.27 5.26 -4.71
CA GLU A 77 21.59 5.31 -3.29
C GLU A 77 22.21 6.67 -2.91
N PRO A 78 21.94 7.21 -1.70
CA PRO A 78 21.05 6.66 -0.69
C PRO A 78 19.56 6.85 -1.03
N LEU A 79 18.73 5.84 -0.76
CA LEU A 79 17.27 5.95 -0.97
C LEU A 79 16.63 7.00 -0.06
N SER A 80 15.99 8.00 -0.68
CA SER A 80 15.21 9.01 0.03
C SER A 80 13.91 8.45 0.63
N TYR A 81 13.47 9.01 1.76
CA TYR A 81 12.17 8.67 2.36
C TYR A 81 10.99 8.95 1.42
N ARG A 82 11.12 9.92 0.50
CA ARG A 82 10.10 10.15 -0.53
C ARG A 82 9.94 8.94 -1.45
N ILE A 83 11.04 8.39 -1.96
CA ILE A 83 10.98 7.21 -2.85
C ILE A 83 10.48 5.98 -2.08
N LEU A 84 10.86 5.82 -0.82
CA LEU A 84 10.38 4.71 0.02
C LEU A 84 8.88 4.82 0.31
N ARG A 85 8.36 6.01 0.65
CA ARG A 85 6.91 6.24 0.77
C ARG A 85 6.16 5.87 -0.51
N LEU A 86 6.65 6.33 -1.66
CA LEU A 86 6.02 6.03 -2.96
C LEU A 86 6.06 4.53 -3.27
N SER A 87 7.14 3.83 -2.92
CA SER A 87 7.22 2.37 -3.03
C SER A 87 6.20 1.70 -2.11
N ALA A 88 6.12 2.13 -0.84
CA ALA A 88 5.19 1.59 0.15
C ALA A 88 3.72 1.74 -0.29
N TYR A 89 3.32 2.92 -0.80
CA TYR A 89 1.97 3.11 -1.32
C TYR A 89 1.66 2.17 -2.48
N ARG A 90 2.61 1.96 -3.39
CA ARG A 90 2.44 1.03 -4.51
C ARG A 90 2.35 -0.41 -4.03
N GLN A 91 3.22 -0.83 -3.11
CA GLN A 91 3.20 -2.18 -2.54
C GLN A 91 1.88 -2.43 -1.81
N PHE A 92 1.41 -1.48 -1.00
CA PHE A 92 0.11 -1.54 -0.35
C PHE A 92 -1.01 -1.78 -1.36
N THR A 93 -1.08 -0.97 -2.42
CA THR A 93 -2.11 -1.15 -3.45
C THR A 93 -1.98 -2.51 -4.15
N CYS A 94 -0.77 -2.92 -4.54
CA CYS A 94 -0.58 -4.23 -5.18
C CYS A 94 -1.02 -5.40 -4.29
N TRP A 95 -0.72 -5.32 -2.98
CA TRP A 95 -1.10 -6.33 -1.99
C TRP A 95 -2.62 -6.40 -1.81
N VAL A 96 -3.26 -5.26 -1.54
CA VAL A 96 -4.71 -5.18 -1.33
C VAL A 96 -5.50 -5.64 -2.55
N HIS A 97 -5.10 -5.22 -3.74
CA HIS A 97 -5.80 -5.56 -4.97
C HIS A 97 -5.32 -6.89 -5.60
N LYS A 98 -4.35 -7.58 -4.98
CA LYS A 98 -3.71 -8.82 -5.47
C LYS A 98 -3.13 -8.73 -6.89
N ARG A 99 -2.97 -7.52 -7.42
CA ARG A 99 -2.49 -7.27 -8.79
C ARG A 99 -1.90 -5.88 -8.90
N ARG A 100 -1.06 -5.69 -9.92
CA ARG A 100 -0.60 -4.36 -10.29
C ARG A 100 -1.75 -3.55 -10.92
N LEU A 101 -1.94 -2.33 -10.45
CA LEU A 101 -2.90 -1.40 -11.06
C LEU A 101 -2.32 -0.86 -12.38
N GLY A 102 -3.17 -0.83 -13.41
CA GLY A 102 -2.83 -0.27 -14.73
C GLY A 102 -2.58 1.24 -14.69
N LYS A 103 -2.04 1.80 -15.77
CA LYS A 103 -1.96 3.26 -15.92
C LYS A 103 -3.37 3.86 -15.84
N GLY A 104 -3.52 4.99 -15.17
CA GLY A 104 -4.82 5.66 -14.97
C GLY A 104 -5.66 5.10 -13.81
N VAL A 105 -5.40 3.87 -13.35
CA VAL A 105 -6.16 3.27 -12.25
C VAL A 105 -5.52 3.66 -10.92
N ARG A 106 -6.09 4.67 -10.26
CA ARG A 106 -5.69 5.08 -8.90
C ARG A 106 -6.74 4.63 -7.89
N ARG A 107 -6.28 4.11 -6.75
CA ARG A 107 -7.12 3.65 -5.65
C ARG A 107 -6.68 4.34 -4.37
N VAL A 108 -7.64 4.68 -3.53
CA VAL A 108 -7.40 5.40 -2.28
C VAL A 108 -6.88 4.40 -1.25
N ALA A 109 -5.74 4.71 -0.65
CA ALA A 109 -5.25 3.99 0.53
C ALA A 109 -5.94 4.55 1.78
N PRO A 110 -6.26 3.70 2.78
CA PRO A 110 -6.91 4.16 3.99
C PRO A 110 -5.96 5.02 4.85
N SER A 111 -6.54 5.95 5.60
CA SER A 111 -5.79 6.92 6.44
C SER A 111 -4.82 6.23 7.39
N CYS A 112 -5.24 5.13 8.03
CA CYS A 112 -4.40 4.37 8.96
C CYS A 112 -3.11 3.86 8.30
N ALA A 113 -3.19 3.31 7.08
CA ALA A 113 -2.02 2.87 6.32
C ALA A 113 -1.14 4.05 5.90
N VAL A 114 -1.77 5.13 5.40
CA VAL A 114 -1.08 6.35 4.99
C VAL A 114 -0.28 6.97 6.14
N LEU A 115 -0.91 7.12 7.31
CA LEU A 115 -0.28 7.62 8.53
C LEU A 115 0.89 6.76 8.96
N ARG A 116 0.69 5.43 9.02
CA ARG A 116 1.74 4.52 9.48
C ARG A 116 2.96 4.55 8.56
N ILE A 117 2.75 4.66 7.25
CA ILE A 117 3.83 4.81 6.25
C ILE A 117 4.53 6.17 6.40
N ARG A 118 3.78 7.26 6.61
CA ARG A 118 4.34 8.62 6.81
C ARG A 118 5.14 8.74 8.09
N GLN A 119 4.76 8.02 9.15
CA GLN A 119 5.51 7.95 10.40
C GLN A 119 6.86 7.24 10.21
N GLU A 120 6.88 6.14 9.46
CA GLU A 120 8.12 5.40 9.19
C GLU A 120 9.06 6.18 8.26
N TYR A 121 8.48 6.84 7.26
CA TYR A 121 9.21 7.55 6.23
C TYR A 121 8.73 9.01 6.18
N PRO A 122 9.17 9.88 7.11
CA PRO A 122 8.66 11.24 7.20
C PRO A 122 9.14 12.16 6.07
N SER A 123 8.33 13.16 5.74
CA SER A 123 8.76 14.30 4.92
C SER A 123 9.45 15.31 5.85
N PRO A 124 10.64 15.85 5.48
CA PRO A 124 11.37 16.78 6.35
C PRO A 124 10.54 18.02 6.70
N ASP A 125 9.75 18.52 5.74
CA ASP A 125 8.92 19.72 5.92
C ASP A 125 7.49 19.40 6.39
N GLY A 126 7.14 18.12 6.60
CA GLY A 126 5.78 17.69 6.95
C GLY A 126 4.72 17.89 5.85
N ASN A 127 5.11 18.45 4.70
CA ASN A 127 4.23 18.68 3.56
C ASN A 127 4.09 17.39 2.71
N TYR A 128 2.85 16.97 2.50
CA TYR A 128 2.50 15.81 1.68
C TYR A 128 1.50 16.23 0.60
N VAL A 129 1.69 15.70 -0.61
CA VAL A 129 0.68 15.77 -1.66
C VAL A 129 -0.30 14.64 -1.41
N GLY A 130 -1.59 14.97 -1.31
CA GLY A 130 -2.67 14.02 -1.10
C GLY A 130 -2.97 13.16 -2.33
N PHE A 131 -4.08 12.42 -2.26
CA PHE A 131 -4.57 11.66 -3.41
C PHE A 131 -4.92 12.60 -4.57
N LEU A 132 -4.26 12.38 -5.70
CA LEU A 132 -4.56 13.01 -6.98
C LEU A 132 -5.25 11.97 -7.86
N GLU A 133 -6.31 12.35 -8.56
CA GLU A 133 -6.93 11.51 -9.59
C GLU A 133 -5.94 11.34 -10.76
N ALA A 134 -6.18 10.33 -11.60
CA ALA A 134 -5.46 10.28 -12.87
C ALA A 134 -6.04 11.37 -13.76
N ASP A 135 -5.17 12.22 -14.31
CA ASP A 135 -5.59 13.11 -15.40
C ASP A 135 -6.05 12.21 -16.57
N ASP A 136 -7.21 12.54 -17.16
CA ASP A 136 -7.80 11.85 -18.32
C ASP A 136 -6.85 11.83 -19.53
#